data_AF-A0A7C4T5L0-F1
#
_entry.id   AF-A0A7C4T5L0-F1
#
_cell.length_a   1.000
_cell.length_b   1.000
_cell.length_c   1.000
_cell.angle_alpha   90.00
_cell.angle_beta   90.00
_cell.angle_gamma   90.00
#
_symmetry.space_group_name_H-M   'P 1'
#
loop_
_entity.id
_entity.type
_entity.pdbx_description
1 polymer ?
#
loop_
_entity_poly.entity_id
_entity_poly.type
_entity_poly.pdbx_seq_one_letter_code
_entity_poly.pdbx_strand_id
1 'polypeptide(L)' 'MAKKKSTVSAQTTAQSLGSLIKTCRDIMRKDKGLTTDLDRLPMLTWIMFLKFLDDMEQIRETEAKLEKKRFVPAIE' A
#
# COMPACT_ATOMS: atom_id res chain seq x y z
N MET A 1 26.78 -17.47 -11.96
CA MET A 1 26.14 -16.45 -11.09
C MET A 1 24.82 -16.05 -11.73
N ALA A 2 23.68 -16.52 -11.21
CA ALA A 2 22.36 -16.29 -11.81
C ALA A 2 21.89 -14.86 -11.54
N LYS A 3 21.64 -14.08 -12.60
CA LYS A 3 21.17 -12.70 -12.54
C LYS A 3 19.71 -12.69 -12.06
N LYS A 4 19.46 -12.22 -10.84
CA LYS A 4 18.11 -12.05 -10.27
C LYS A 4 17.38 -11.00 -11.11
N LYS A 5 16.50 -11.45 -12.00
CA LYS A 5 15.69 -10.59 -12.88
C LYS A 5 14.70 -9.85 -11.98
N SER A 6 14.86 -8.53 -11.83
CA SER A 6 13.87 -7.69 -11.17
C SER A 6 12.58 -7.74 -11.98
N THR A 7 11.61 -8.52 -11.52
CA THR A 7 10.24 -8.47 -12.04
C THR A 7 9.65 -7.14 -11.59
N VAL A 8 9.66 -6.15 -12.48
CA VAL A 8 8.83 -4.95 -12.32
C VAL A 8 7.39 -5.46 -12.31
N SER A 9 6.76 -5.51 -11.13
CA SER A 9 5.36 -5.87 -11.00
C SER A 9 4.54 -4.92 -11.87
N ALA A 10 3.67 -5.47 -12.72
CA ALA A 10 2.72 -4.65 -13.47
C ALA A 10 1.91 -3.81 -12.48
N GLN A 11 1.70 -2.54 -12.81
CA GLN A 11 0.88 -1.65 -11.98
C GLN A 11 -0.55 -2.20 -11.86
N THR A 12 -1.16 -1.99 -10.70
CA THR A 12 -2.52 -2.44 -10.44
C THR A 12 -3.49 -1.74 -11.40
N THR A 13 -4.31 -2.51 -12.14
CA THR A 13 -5.32 -1.95 -13.03
C THR A 13 -6.50 -1.38 -12.24
N ALA A 14 -7.25 -0.45 -12.85
CA ALA A 14 -8.46 0.10 -12.24
C ALA A 14 -9.49 -0.98 -11.87
N GLN A 15 -9.64 -2.04 -12.68
CA GLN A 15 -10.55 -3.14 -12.36
C GLN A 15 -10.08 -3.93 -11.12
N SER A 16 -8.76 -4.20 -11.04
CA SER A 16 -8.17 -4.94 -9.92
C SER A 16 -8.21 -4.14 -8.62
N LEU A 17 -7.99 -2.82 -8.70
CA LEU A 17 -8.13 -1.93 -7.55
C LEU A 17 -9.59 -1.87 -7.07
N GLY A 18 -10.54 -1.77 -8.01
CA GLY A 18 -11.96 -1.75 -7.69
C GLY A 18 -12.45 -3.05 -7.03
N SER A 19 -11.97 -4.22 -7.48
CA SER A 19 -12.30 -5.50 -6.85
C SER A 19 -11.68 -5.66 -5.47
N LEU A 20 -10.44 -5.20 -5.29
CA LEU A 20 -9.77 -5.18 -3.99
C LEU A 20 -10.52 -4.29 -2.99
N ILE A 21 -10.87 -3.06 -3.37
CA ILE A 21 -11.64 -2.13 -2.54
C ILE A 21 -13.00 -2.74 -2.14
N LYS A 22 -13.72 -3.36 -3.09
CA LYS A 22 -14.97 -4.07 -2.78
C LYS A 22 -14.76 -5.14 -1.72
N THR A 23 -13.76 -5.99 -1.91
CA THR A 23 -13.45 -7.10 -1.00
C THR A 23 -13.10 -6.58 0.40
N CYS A 24 -12.28 -5.52 0.50
CA CYS A 24 -11.96 -4.87 1.78
C CYS A 24 -13.23 -4.38 2.49
N ARG A 25 -14.13 -3.67 1.79
CA ARG A 25 -15.38 -3.21 2.39
C ARG A 25 -16.29 -4.36 2.82
N ASP A 26 -16.36 -5.43 2.04
CA ASP A 26 -17.16 -6.61 2.37
C ASP A 26 -16.64 -7.31 3.64
N ILE A 27 -15.32 -7.33 3.85
CA ILE A 27 -14.70 -7.81 5.08
C ILE A 27 -15.03 -6.87 6.25
N MET A 28 -14.90 -5.55 6.08
CA MET A 28 -15.17 -4.57 7.13
C MET A 28 -16.62 -4.59 7.61
N ARG A 29 -17.59 -4.98 6.77
CA ARG A 29 -18.99 -5.16 7.21
C ARG A 29 -19.20 -6.29 8.22
N LYS A 30 -18.25 -7.21 8.36
CA LYS A 30 -18.29 -8.27 9.38
C LYS A 30 -17.81 -7.78 10.74
N ASP A 31 -17.16 -6.61 10.80
CA ASP A 31 -16.72 -6.01 12.04
C ASP A 31 -17.89 -5.33 12.75
N LYS A 32 -18.14 -5.73 14.00
CA LYS A 32 -19.27 -5.25 14.80
C LYS A 32 -19.19 -3.73 15.07
N GLY A 33 -18.03 -3.11 14.93
CA GLY A 33 -17.81 -1.68 15.11
C GLY A 33 -17.94 -0.82 13.85
N LEU A 34 -18.10 -1.41 12.66
CA LEU A 34 -18.08 -0.68 11.38
C LEU A 34 -19.41 -0.80 10.65
N THR A 35 -20.47 -0.25 11.24
CA THR A 35 -21.85 -0.46 10.77
C THR A 35 -22.19 0.36 9.53
N THR A 36 -21.67 1.59 9.40
CA THR A 36 -21.97 2.48 8.28
C THR A 36 -20.80 2.68 7.33
N ASP A 37 -21.07 3.14 6.10
CA ASP A 37 -19.99 3.52 5.19
C ASP A 37 -19.20 4.73 5.69
N LEU A 38 -19.81 5.54 6.58
CA LEU A 38 -19.17 6.66 7.23
C LEU A 38 -18.04 6.23 8.18
N ASP A 39 -18.12 5.03 8.75
CA ASP A 39 -17.07 4.46 9.60
C ASP A 39 -16.00 3.71 8.78
N ARG A 40 -16.44 3.05 7.69
CA ARG A 40 -15.57 2.24 6.84
C ARG A 40 -14.69 3.07 5.92
N LEU A 41 -15.20 4.18 5.40
CA LEU A 41 -14.47 5.00 4.44
C LEU A 41 -13.19 5.61 5.06
N PRO A 42 -13.22 6.23 6.25
CA PRO A 42 -12.00 6.72 6.90
C PRO A 42 -10.98 5.60 7.17
N MET A 43 -11.45 4.43 7.62
CA MET A 43 -10.59 3.28 7.89
C MET A 43 -9.90 2.78 6.60
N LEU A 44 -10.66 2.63 5.51
CA LEU A 44 -10.10 2.21 4.23
C LEU A 44 -9.10 3.24 3.69
N THR A 45 -9.42 4.54 3.81
CA THR A 45 -8.53 5.62 3.42
C THR A 45 -7.21 5.58 4.19
N TRP A 46 -7.25 5.38 5.51
CA TRP A 46 -6.03 5.30 6.31
C TRP A 46 -5.16 4.09 5.96
N ILE A 47 -5.77 2.92 5.76
CA ILE A 47 -5.03 1.72 5.34
C ILE A 47 -4.35 1.94 3.98
N MET A 48 -5.08 2.50 3.01
CA MET A 48 -4.53 2.79 1.69
C MET A 48 -3.42 3.85 1.74
N PHE A 49 -3.59 4.87 2.57
CA PHE A 49 -2.58 5.91 2.78
C PHE A 49 -1.27 5.31 3.31
N LEU A 50 -1.34 4.50 4.36
CA LEU A 50 -0.15 3.86 4.94
C LEU A 50 0.51 2.88 3.96
N LYS A 51 -0.29 2.15 3.17
CA LYS A 51 0.25 1.27 2.12
C LYS A 51 1.03 2.05 1.06
N PHE A 52 0.49 3.17 0.61
CA PHE A 52 1.18 4.01 -0.38
C PHE A 52 2.40 4.71 0.22
N LEU A 53 2.33 5.11 1.48
CA LEU A 53 3.48 5.66 2.19
C LEU A 53 4.63 4.64 2.25
N ASP A 54 4.35 3.40 2.68
CA ASP A 54 5.34 2.32 2.74
C ASP A 54 5.96 2.04 1.35
N ASP A 55 5.12 1.97 0.29
CA ASP A 55 5.62 1.79 -1.08
C ASP A 55 6.56 2.92 -1.52
N MET A 56 6.22 4.17 -1.18
CA MET A 56 7.08 5.31 -1.47
C MET A 56 8.37 5.29 -0.65
N GLU A 57 8.32 4.84 0.60
CA GLU A 57 9.51 4.69 1.44
C GLU A 57 10.46 3.63 0.91
N GLN A 58 9.96 2.50 0.41
CA GLN A 58 10.78 1.47 -0.24
C GLN A 58 11.52 2.01 -1.48
N ILE A 59 10.85 2.84 -2.28
CA ILE A 59 11.47 3.51 -3.43
C ILE A 59 12.57 4.47 -2.94
N ARG A 60 12.27 5.34 -1.97
CA ARG A 60 13.24 6.29 -1.41
C ARG A 60 14.45 5.60 -0.77
N GLU A 61 14.24 4.48 -0.08
CA GLU A 61 15.33 3.69 0.50
C GLU A 61 16.22 3.11 -0.60
N THR A 62 15.61 2.60 -1.68
CA THR A 62 16.34 2.08 -2.84
C THR A 62 17.15 3.19 -3.52
N GLU A 63 16.56 4.36 -3.73
CA GLU A 63 17.24 5.53 -4.29
C GLU A 63 18.41 6.00 -3.41
N ALA A 64 18.20 6.11 -2.09
CA ALA A 64 19.25 6.49 -1.15
C ALA A 64 20.42 5.49 -1.15
N LYS A 65 20.13 4.18 -1.24
CA LYS A 65 21.15 3.12 -1.39
C LYS A 65 21.96 3.29 -2.66
N LEU A 66 21.32 3.64 -3.78
CA LEU A 66 22.00 3.89 -5.06
C LEU A 66 22.86 5.16 -5.02
N GLU A 67 22.37 6.21 -4.38
CA GLU A 67 23.07 7.49 -4.22
C GLU A 67 24.14 7.47 -3.11
N LYS A 68 24.25 6.37 -2.36
CA LYS A 68 25.09 6.23 -1.15
C LYS A 68 24.80 7.31 -0.09
N LYS A 69 23.55 7.76 -0.01
CA LYS A 69 23.07 8.68 1.03
C LYS A 69 22.42 7.91 2.17
N ARG A 70 22.46 8.48 3.37
CA ARG A 70 21.74 7.92 4.52
C ARG A 70 20.24 8.07 4.29
N PHE A 71 19.52 6.94 4.32
CA PHE A 71 18.06 6.94 4.35
C PHE A 71 17.57 7.24 5.78
N VAL A 72 16.54 8.08 5.89
CA VAL A 72 15.82 8.36 7.15
C VAL A 72 14.34 8.11 6.87
N PRO A 73 13.72 7.13 7.55
CA PRO A 73 12.31 6.82 7.35
C PRO A 73 11.43 7.97 7.87
N ALA A 74 10.23 8.09 7.29
CA ALA A 74 9.25 9.09 7.68
C ALA A 74 8.50 8.70 8.96
N ILE A 75 8.37 7.40 9.22
CA ILE A 75 7.74 6.83 10.41
C ILE A 75 8.67 5.75 10.98
N GLU A 76 8.76 5.66 12.32
CA GLU A 76 9.61 4.71 13.05
C GLU A 76 8.92 3.35 13.28
#